data_AF-A0A401PCE1-F1
#
_entry.id   AF-A0A401PCE1-F1
#
_cell.length_a   1.000
_cell.length_b   1.000
_cell.length_c   1.000
_cell.angle_alpha   90.00
_cell.angle_beta   90.00
_cell.angle_gamma   90.00
#
_symmetry.space_group_name_H-M   'P 1'
#
loop_
_entity.id
_entity.type
_entity.pdbx_description
1 polymer ?
#
loop_
_entity_poly.entity_id
_entity_poly.type
_entity_poly.pdbx_seq_one_letter_code
_entity_poly.pdbx_strand_id
1 'polypeptide(L)'
;MEDTVKEGLLHMQQQKFRKKWKRVWLILYSQSIHSVARLEYFEFKEGSILSERQITRKIDRKLIRMSDCVRISEVLAENCSKDSSAFSVETTSKLYTFLTERTDCNDWVQKLTETAFQHPQEDSDAMAMRMKENELYCSHEGGKAWVLTFYNWKFVS
;
A
#
# COMPACT_ATOMS: atom_id res chain seq x y z
N MET A 1 3.34 -19.23 3.43
CA MET A 1 3.85 -18.37 4.52
C MET A 1 3.49 -16.94 4.13
N GLU A 2 3.21 -16.05 5.07
CA GLU A 2 3.03 -14.63 4.70
C GLU A 2 4.42 -14.05 4.43
N ASP A 3 4.63 -13.48 3.24
CA ASP A 3 5.92 -12.94 2.85
C ASP A 3 5.99 -11.45 3.23
N THR A 4 6.92 -11.13 4.12
CA THR A 4 7.22 -9.75 4.50
C THR A 4 8.04 -9.09 3.40
N VAL A 5 7.52 -8.02 2.81
CA VAL A 5 8.16 -7.24 1.74
C VAL A 5 9.16 -6.23 2.33
N LYS A 6 8.76 -5.57 3.41
CA LYS A 6 9.60 -4.60 4.14
C LYS A 6 9.03 -4.39 5.54
N GLU A 7 9.91 -4.20 6.50
CA GLU A 7 9.56 -3.75 7.84
C GLU A 7 10.55 -2.69 8.32
N GLY A 8 10.13 -1.84 9.26
CA GLY A 8 10.99 -0.80 9.80
C GLY A 8 10.34 0.09 10.84
N LEU A 9 11.20 0.79 11.59
CA LEU A 9 10.80 1.79 12.57
C LEU A 9 10.62 3.15 11.90
N LEU A 10 9.40 3.68 11.92
CA LEU A 10 9.06 4.98 11.35
C LEU A 10 8.38 5.89 12.39
N HIS A 11 8.10 7.12 12.00
CA HIS A 11 7.20 8.00 12.74
C HIS A 11 5.93 8.23 11.94
N MET A 12 4.76 8.07 12.55
CA MET A 12 3.47 8.37 11.92
C MET A 12 2.89 9.66 12.51
N GLN A 13 2.37 10.53 11.64
CA GLN A 13 1.69 11.75 12.05
C GLN A 13 0.29 11.42 12.57
N GLN A 14 -0.05 11.89 13.77
CA GLN A 14 -1.42 11.80 14.28
C GLN A 14 -2.29 12.93 13.73
N GLN A 15 -3.42 12.57 13.10
CA GLN A 15 -4.41 13.50 12.54
C GLN A 15 -5.33 14.14 13.62
N LYS A 16 -4.89 14.20 14.89
CA LYS A 16 -5.65 14.81 15.99
C LYS A 16 -5.44 16.34 16.03
N PHE A 17 -6.11 17.03 16.95
CA PHE A 17 -6.04 18.50 17.16
C PHE A 17 -4.61 19.07 17.28
N ARG A 18 -3.60 18.23 17.58
CA ARG A 18 -2.18 18.57 17.48
C ARG A 18 -1.47 17.55 16.58
N LYS A 19 -0.80 18.04 15.52
CA LYS A 19 0.08 17.25 14.65
C LYS A 19 1.29 16.77 15.48
N LYS A 20 1.18 15.60 16.12
CA LYS A 20 2.26 14.95 16.88
C LYS A 20 2.77 13.74 16.10
N TRP A 21 4.09 13.60 16.00
CA TRP A 21 4.74 12.40 15.48
C TRP A 21 4.81 11.33 16.56
N LYS A 22 4.47 10.09 16.19
CA LYS A 22 4.54 8.93 17.09
C LYS A 22 5.37 7.83 16.46
N ARG A 23 6.29 7.24 17.22
CA ARG A 23 7.07 6.07 16.77
C ARG A 23 6.13 4.89 16.50
N VAL A 24 6.30 4.28 15.34
CA VAL A 24 5.56 3.10 14.89
C VAL A 24 6.51 2.06 14.31
N TRP A 25 6.21 0.79 14.55
CA TRP A 25 6.81 -0.30 13.77
C TRP A 25 5.87 -0.59 12.60
N LEU A 26 6.38 -0.56 11.38
CA LEU A 26 5.60 -0.72 10.15
C LEU A 26 6.03 -2.02 9.46
N ILE A 27 5.07 -2.83 9.01
CA ILE A 27 5.32 -4.08 8.28
C ILE A 27 4.42 -4.13 7.06
N LEU A 28 5.00 -4.31 5.88
CA LEU A 28 4.30 -4.54 4.63
C LEU A 28 4.35 -6.02 4.27
N TYR A 29 3.17 -6.62 4.12
CA TYR A 29 3.01 -7.99 3.65
C TYR A 29 2.48 -8.00 2.22
N SER A 30 3.07 -8.86 1.38
CA SER A 30 2.57 -9.13 0.05
C SER A 30 1.31 -9.98 0.10
N GLN A 31 0.59 -10.02 -1.02
CA GLN A 31 -0.49 -10.97 -1.22
C GLN A 31 0.08 -12.38 -1.39
N SER A 32 -0.61 -13.37 -0.80
CA SER A 32 -0.37 -14.79 -1.03
C SER A 32 -1.69 -15.50 -1.31
N ILE A 33 -1.64 -16.79 -1.65
CA ILE A 33 -2.84 -17.62 -1.89
C ILE A 33 -3.82 -17.68 -0.70
N HIS A 34 -3.36 -17.38 0.52
CA HIS A 34 -4.15 -17.47 1.75
C HIS A 34 -4.29 -16.14 2.48
N SER A 35 -3.68 -15.06 1.98
CA SER A 35 -3.71 -13.77 2.64
C SER A 35 -3.68 -12.63 1.64
N VAL A 36 -4.46 -11.58 1.95
CA VAL A 36 -4.42 -10.32 1.23
C VAL A 36 -3.17 -9.51 1.55
N ALA A 37 -2.75 -8.68 0.60
CA ALA A 37 -1.72 -7.67 0.81
C ALA A 37 -2.18 -6.62 1.82
N ARG A 38 -1.31 -6.27 2.77
CA ARG A 38 -1.66 -5.36 3.87
C ARG A 38 -0.43 -4.67 4.47
N LEU A 39 -0.66 -3.47 4.98
CA LEU A 39 0.28 -2.69 5.75
C LEU A 39 -0.16 -2.68 7.21
N GLU A 40 0.66 -3.25 8.08
CA GLU A 40 0.44 -3.26 9.53
C GLU A 40 1.32 -2.25 10.22
N TYR A 41 0.79 -1.61 11.26
CA TYR A 41 1.60 -0.77 12.12
C TYR A 41 1.25 -0.89 13.60
N PHE A 42 2.28 -0.76 14.43
CA PHE A 42 2.21 -0.88 15.88
C PHE A 42 2.72 0.40 16.52
N GLU A 43 1.89 1.04 17.34
CA GLU A 43 2.23 2.32 17.95
C GLU A 43 2.96 2.14 19.29
N PHE A 44 4.15 2.73 19.43
CA PHE A 44 4.89 2.69 20.71
C PHE A 44 4.19 3.58 21.75
N LYS A 45 3.98 3.06 22.98
CA LYS A 45 3.53 3.90 24.10
C LYS A 45 4.67 4.79 24.58
N GLU A 46 4.34 6.02 24.98
CA GLU A 46 5.30 6.99 25.51
C GLU A 46 5.98 6.39 26.76
N GLY A 47 7.32 6.28 26.75
CA GLY A 47 8.10 5.61 27.82
C GLY A 47 8.29 4.10 27.67
N SER A 48 7.82 3.48 26.58
CA SER A 48 8.00 2.05 26.34
C SER A 48 9.43 1.72 25.87
N ILE A 49 10.12 0.87 26.63
CA ILE A 49 11.45 0.32 26.30
C ILE A 49 11.34 -1.02 25.53
N LEU A 50 10.13 -1.40 25.12
CA LEU A 50 9.89 -2.69 24.48
C LEU A 50 10.67 -2.79 23.18
N SER A 51 11.33 -3.93 22.97
CA SER A 51 11.97 -4.23 21.70
C SER A 51 10.91 -4.47 20.62
N GLU A 52 11.31 -4.26 19.38
CA GLU A 52 10.50 -4.48 18.19
C GLU A 52 9.73 -5.81 18.20
N ARG A 53 10.42 -6.91 18.53
CA ARG A 53 9.84 -8.26 18.65
C ARG A 53 8.80 -8.40 19.77
N GLN A 54 8.87 -7.57 20.81
CA GLN A 54 7.89 -7.56 21.89
C GLN A 54 6.65 -6.72 21.55
N ILE A 55 6.80 -5.73 20.67
CA ILE A 55 5.73 -4.80 20.28
C ILE A 55 4.72 -5.47 19.37
N THR A 56 5.21 -6.24 18.39
CA THR A 56 4.35 -7.01 17.49
C THR A 56 3.46 -8.03 18.22
N ARG A 57 3.79 -8.39 19.46
CA ARG A 57 3.05 -9.37 20.30
C ARG A 57 2.17 -8.76 21.39
N LYS A 58 2.39 -7.50 21.80
CA LYS A 58 1.77 -6.91 23.00
C LYS A 58 0.96 -5.63 22.76
N ILE A 59 1.01 -5.06 21.57
CA ILE A 59 0.38 -3.77 21.25
C ILE A 59 -0.77 -3.95 20.27
N ASP A 60 -1.78 -3.09 20.39
CA ASP A 60 -2.89 -2.98 19.46
C ASP A 60 -2.37 -2.80 18.01
N ARG A 61 -2.64 -3.80 17.18
CA ARG A 61 -2.23 -3.86 15.78
C ARG A 61 -3.24 -3.10 14.95
N LYS A 62 -2.76 -2.15 14.16
CA LYS A 62 -3.58 -1.49 13.15
C LYS A 62 -3.17 -1.97 11.76
N LEU A 63 -4.15 -2.04 10.86
CA LEU A 63 -4.00 -2.62 9.55
C LEU A 63 -4.66 -1.74 8.50
N ILE A 64 -3.97 -1.55 7.39
CA ILE A 64 -4.46 -0.94 6.16
C ILE A 64 -4.40 -2.02 5.09
N ARG A 65 -5.52 -2.32 4.44
CA ARG A 65 -5.50 -3.23 3.29
C ARG A 65 -4.91 -2.49 2.10
N MET A 66 -3.99 -3.13 1.38
CA MET A 66 -3.36 -2.47 0.24
C MET A 66 -4.36 -2.19 -0.89
N SER A 67 -5.46 -2.97 -0.96
CA SER A 67 -6.62 -2.72 -1.83
C SER A 67 -7.39 -1.43 -1.53
N ASP A 68 -7.30 -0.90 -0.31
CA ASP A 68 -8.03 0.30 0.09
C ASP A 68 -7.24 1.58 -0.22
N CYS A 69 -5.97 1.43 -0.63
CA CYS A 69 -5.09 2.53 -1.00
C CYS A 69 -5.54 3.15 -2.32
N VAL A 70 -5.74 4.46 -2.32
CA VAL A 70 -6.06 5.25 -3.52
C VAL A 70 -4.85 6.01 -4.05
N ARG A 71 -3.91 6.37 -3.16
CA ARG A 71 -2.69 7.10 -3.54
C ARG A 71 -1.57 6.84 -2.55
N ILE A 72 -0.36 6.65 -3.08
CA ILE A 72 0.88 6.55 -2.31
C ILE A 72 1.88 7.49 -2.96
N SER A 73 2.45 8.40 -2.17
CA SER A 73 3.41 9.39 -2.70
C SER A 73 4.32 9.94 -1.63
N GLU A 74 5.51 10.37 -2.02
CA GLU A 74 6.36 11.23 -1.20
C GLU A 74 5.65 12.58 -0.96
N VAL A 75 5.82 13.15 0.23
CA VAL A 75 5.20 14.41 0.65
C VAL A 75 6.18 15.26 1.45
N LEU A 76 5.98 16.57 1.42
CA LEU A 76 6.68 17.49 2.30
C LEU A 76 5.98 17.52 3.65
N ALA A 77 6.69 17.14 4.71
CA ALA A 77 6.21 17.24 6.08
C ALA A 77 6.77 18.49 6.76
N GLU A 78 5.90 19.23 7.44
CA GLU A 78 6.31 20.27 8.39
C GLU A 78 7.25 19.65 9.44
N ASN A 79 8.42 20.26 9.62
CA ASN A 79 9.46 19.86 10.58
C ASN A 79 10.30 18.64 10.18
N CYS A 80 10.38 18.35 8.88
CA CYS A 80 11.34 17.37 8.36
C CYS A 80 12.78 17.91 8.50
N SER A 81 13.67 17.15 9.14
CA SER A 81 15.10 17.48 9.20
C SER A 81 15.75 17.26 7.81
N LYS A 82 17.02 17.67 7.65
CA LYS A 82 17.76 17.51 6.39
C LYS A 82 17.92 16.05 5.95
N ASP A 83 17.85 15.10 6.88
CA ASP A 83 18.11 13.68 6.64
C ASP A 83 16.85 12.81 6.68
N SER A 84 15.70 13.41 7.00
CA SER A 84 14.40 12.74 6.97
C SER A 84 13.65 13.07 5.69
N SER A 85 12.70 12.22 5.32
CA SER A 85 11.71 12.46 4.26
C SER A 85 10.39 11.78 4.65
N ALA A 86 9.29 12.28 4.10
CA ALA A 86 7.97 11.81 4.46
C ALA A 86 7.24 11.27 3.23
N PHE A 87 6.38 10.29 3.45
CA PHE A 87 5.46 9.78 2.45
C PHE A 87 4.06 9.66 3.04
N SER A 88 3.06 9.63 2.18
CA SER A 88 1.68 9.43 2.58
C SER A 88 1.08 8.20 1.91
N VAL A 89 0.22 7.53 2.65
CA VAL A 89 -0.65 6.46 2.18
C VAL A 89 -2.08 6.96 2.37
N GLU A 90 -2.74 7.27 1.28
CA GLU A 90 -4.14 7.67 1.27
C GLU A 90 -4.99 6.46 0.97
N THR A 91 -5.96 6.21 1.83
CA THR A 91 -7.00 5.20 1.61
C THR A 91 -8.32 5.88 1.30
N THR A 92 -9.31 5.09 0.91
CA THR A 92 -10.70 5.54 0.72
C THR A 92 -11.31 6.22 1.96
N SER A 93 -10.75 5.98 3.15
CA SER A 93 -11.28 6.48 4.42
C SER A 93 -10.36 7.46 5.16
N LYS A 94 -9.04 7.39 4.92
CA LYS A 94 -8.08 8.11 5.76
C LYS A 94 -6.75 8.34 5.05
N LEU A 95 -6.14 9.49 5.35
CA LEU A 95 -4.75 9.80 4.99
C LEU A 95 -3.80 9.46 6.14
N TYR A 96 -2.76 8.69 5.85
CA TYR A 96 -1.69 8.34 6.78
C TYR A 96 -0.39 8.98 6.30
N THR A 97 0.31 9.69 7.17
CA THR A 97 1.62 10.30 6.85
C THR A 97 2.69 9.67 7.70
N PHE A 98 3.76 9.20 7.06
CA PHE A 98 4.90 8.57 7.69
C PHE A 98 6.18 9.35 7.40
N LEU A 99 7.09 9.37 8.36
CA LEU A 99 8.41 9.98 8.30
C LEU A 99 9.46 8.89 8.51
N THR A 100 10.46 8.88 7.63
CA THR A 100 11.56 7.91 7.59
C THR A 100 12.85 8.62 7.17
N GLU A 101 13.97 7.90 7.16
CA GLU A 101 15.23 8.37 6.57
C GLU A 101 15.06 8.61 5.07
N ARG A 102 15.72 9.65 4.53
CA ARG A 102 15.60 10.01 3.11
C ARG A 102 15.95 8.84 2.17
N THR A 103 16.98 8.07 2.51
CA THR A 103 17.43 6.91 1.74
C THR A 103 16.36 5.82 1.63
N ASP A 104 15.52 5.69 2.65
CA ASP A 104 14.50 4.65 2.75
C ASP A 104 13.14 5.10 2.21
N CYS A 105 12.90 6.40 2.11
CA CYS A 105 11.61 6.95 1.70
C CYS A 105 11.20 6.47 0.30
N ASN A 106 12.14 6.48 -0.65
CA ASN A 106 11.87 6.01 -2.00
C ASN A 106 11.57 4.51 -2.06
N ASP A 107 12.33 3.67 -1.33
CA ASP A 107 12.09 2.22 -1.25
C ASP A 107 10.73 1.90 -0.61
N TRP A 108 10.33 2.65 0.43
CA TRP A 108 8.99 2.54 1.00
C TRP A 108 7.89 2.88 0.00
N VAL A 109 7.98 4.04 -0.66
CA VAL A 109 6.99 4.47 -1.66
C VAL A 109 6.89 3.47 -2.80
N GLN A 110 8.02 2.99 -3.32
CA GLN A 110 8.07 2.01 -4.40
C GLN A 110 7.36 0.70 -3.99
N LYS A 111 7.80 0.06 -2.90
CA LYS A 111 7.25 -1.22 -2.46
C LYS A 111 5.77 -1.15 -2.09
N LEU A 112 5.35 -0.06 -1.44
CA LEU A 112 3.95 0.17 -1.12
C LEU A 112 3.12 0.32 -2.40
N THR A 113 3.60 1.07 -3.38
CA THR A 113 2.92 1.29 -4.66
C THR A 113 2.80 -0.01 -5.45
N GLU A 114 3.91 -0.74 -5.57
CA GLU A 114 3.92 -2.07 -6.21
C GLU A 114 2.93 -2.99 -5.53
N THR A 115 2.90 -3.04 -4.19
CA THR A 115 2.01 -3.96 -3.46
C THR A 115 0.54 -3.52 -3.48
N ALA A 116 0.23 -2.22 -3.52
CA ALA A 116 -1.15 -1.70 -3.56
C ALA A 116 -1.80 -1.77 -4.93
N PHE A 117 -1.02 -1.52 -5.98
CA PHE A 117 -1.52 -1.39 -7.34
C PHE A 117 -1.06 -2.53 -8.25
N GLN A 118 -0.48 -3.58 -7.67
CA GLN A 118 -0.38 -4.88 -8.31
C GLN A 118 -1.80 -5.28 -8.73
N HIS A 119 -2.03 -5.26 -10.03
CA HIS A 119 -3.15 -5.98 -10.59
C HIS A 119 -2.94 -7.44 -10.19
N PRO A 120 -4.00 -8.18 -9.81
CA PRO A 120 -3.87 -9.62 -9.78
C PRO A 120 -3.24 -10.00 -11.11
N GLN A 121 -2.07 -10.64 -11.09
CA GLN A 121 -1.78 -11.60 -12.14
C GLN A 121 -2.92 -12.60 -11.99
N GLU A 122 -4.05 -12.31 -12.63
CA GLU A 122 -4.95 -13.36 -13.04
C GLU A 122 -4.02 -14.25 -13.83
N ASP A 123 -3.68 -15.39 -13.23
CA ASP A 123 -2.87 -16.43 -13.82
C ASP A 123 -3.33 -16.54 -15.27
N SER A 124 -2.41 -16.58 -16.23
CA SER A 124 -2.79 -16.54 -17.66
C SER A 124 -3.85 -17.60 -17.99
N ASP A 125 -3.89 -18.68 -17.20
CA ASP A 125 -4.88 -19.74 -17.25
C ASP A 125 -6.27 -19.37 -16.68
N ALA A 126 -6.36 -18.52 -15.66
CA ALA A 126 -7.62 -18.02 -15.09
C ALA A 126 -8.32 -17.02 -16.04
N MET A 127 -7.55 -16.15 -16.70
CA MET A 127 -8.06 -15.31 -17.79
C MET A 127 -8.49 -16.17 -18.99
N ALA A 128 -7.69 -17.19 -19.36
CA ALA A 128 -8.06 -18.11 -20.44
C ALA A 128 -9.34 -18.92 -20.13
N MET A 129 -9.57 -19.30 -18.88
CA MET A 129 -10.81 -19.96 -18.44
C MET A 129 -12.02 -19.04 -18.51
N ARG A 130 -11.90 -17.77 -18.09
CA ARG A 130 -12.97 -16.76 -18.25
C ARG A 130 -13.23 -16.40 -19.71
N MET A 131 -12.22 -16.46 -20.59
CA MET A 131 -12.38 -16.22 -22.03
C MET A 131 -13.12 -17.35 -22.73
N LYS A 132 -12.94 -18.61 -22.32
CA LYS A 132 -13.65 -19.76 -22.90
C LYS A 132 -15.16 -19.77 -22.65
N GLU A 133 -15.62 -19.15 -21.56
CA GLU A 133 -17.07 -19.08 -21.27
C GLU A 133 -17.81 -18.09 -22.20
N ASN A 134 -17.07 -17.19 -22.88
CA ASN A 134 -17.61 -16.20 -23.81
C ASN A 134 -17.60 -16.66 -25.29
N GLU A 135 -17.19 -17.90 -25.58
CA GLU A 135 -17.10 -18.41 -26.96
C GLU A 135 -18.43 -18.96 -27.51
N LEU A 136 -19.49 -18.99 -26.69
CA LEU A 136 -20.79 -19.52 -27.11
C LEU A 136 -21.62 -18.57 -28.00
N TYR A 137 -21.11 -17.36 -28.29
CA TYR A 137 -21.81 -16.33 -29.09
C TYR A 137 -21.18 -16.03 -30.46
N CYS A 138 -20.43 -16.95 -31.06
CA CYS A 138 -19.97 -16.80 -32.45
C CYS A 138 -20.88 -17.54 -33.43
N SER A 139 -22.04 -16.94 -33.74
CA SER A 139 -22.77 -17.22 -34.99
C SER A 139 -22.84 -15.96 -35.84
N HIS A 140 -21.99 -15.97 -36.86
CA HIS A 140 -22.05 -15.28 -38.14
C HIS A 140 -21.91 -13.74 -38.19
N GLU A 141 -20.89 -13.34 -38.96
CA GLU A 141 -20.68 -12.08 -39.67
C GLU A 141 -20.45 -10.77 -38.91
N GLY A 142 -19.19 -10.30 -39.00
CA GLY A 142 -18.93 -8.93 -39.43
C GLY A 142 -19.06 -7.82 -38.38
N GLY A 143 -18.31 -7.89 -37.28
CA GLY A 143 -18.18 -6.77 -36.34
C GLY A 143 -16.71 -6.43 -36.10
N LYS A 144 -16.25 -5.27 -36.57
CA LYS A 144 -14.91 -4.73 -36.29
C LYS A 144 -14.74 -4.56 -34.78
N ALA A 145 -13.76 -5.25 -34.20
CA ALA A 145 -13.42 -5.14 -32.79
C ALA A 145 -12.86 -3.73 -32.51
N TRP A 146 -13.55 -2.97 -31.64
CA TRP A 146 -13.00 -1.75 -31.08
C TRP A 146 -12.05 -2.14 -29.95
N VAL A 147 -10.75 -2.09 -30.21
CA VAL A 147 -9.75 -2.13 -29.15
C VAL A 147 -9.78 -0.77 -28.46
N LEU A 148 -10.50 -0.69 -27.34
CA LEU A 148 -10.40 0.45 -26.43
C LEU A 148 -9.07 0.36 -25.68
N THR A 149 -8.03 0.95 -26.25
CA THR A 149 -6.81 1.26 -25.50
C THR A 149 -7.10 2.46 -24.60
N PHE A 150 -7.38 2.20 -23.32
CA PHE A 150 -7.38 3.24 -22.30
C PHE A 150 -5.93 3.65 -22.02
N TYR A 151 -5.43 4.65 -22.76
CA TYR A 151 -4.21 5.37 -22.40
C TYR A 151 -4.55 6.68 -21.67
N ASN A 152 -3.78 6.95 -20.61
CA ASN A 152 -3.66 8.19 -19.86
C ASN A 152 -4.83 8.64 -18.98
N TRP A 153 -4.69 8.33 -17.68
CA TRP A 153 -5.26 9.17 -16.63
C TRP A 153 -4.33 10.36 -16.38
N LYS A 154 -4.58 11.49 -17.07
CA LYS A 154 -4.19 12.80 -16.57
C LYS A 154 -5.46 13.53 -16.17
N PHE A 155 -5.63 13.72 -14.86
CA PHE A 155 -6.52 14.74 -14.33
C PHE A 155 -5.65 15.82 -13.68
N VAL A 156 -5.55 16.97 -14.33
CA VAL A 156 -5.35 18.26 -13.67
C VAL A 156 -6.28 19.24 -14.38
N SER A 157 -7.10 19.91 -13.57
CA SER A 157 -8.18 20.84 -13.95
C SER A 157 -7.75 22.00 -14.85
#